data_AF-A0A3C0ANT2-F1
#
_entry.id   AF-A0A3C0ANT2-F1
#
_cell.length_a   1.000
_cell.length_b   1.000
_cell.length_c   1.000
_cell.angle_alpha   90.00
_cell.angle_beta   90.00
_cell.angle_gamma   90.00
#
_symmetry.space_group_name_H-M   'P 1'
#
loop_
_entity.id
_entity.type
_entity.pdbx_description
1 polymer ?
#
loop_
_entity_poly.entity_id
_entity_poly.type
_entity_poly.pdbx_seq_one_letter_code
_entity_poly.pdbx_strand_id
1 'polypeptide(L)'
;MRLMTEYPVAENRKATEWRFDDQGLLAGPYSYNELMDYVELGYIQPETEIIHETGRKYQAFEIGLFPGFVPEKIDPAEEYRNTVIPLPGWNFLSAVVVLFFISIKIARRFPKDHWFVAVMPFSMIIGGFALVLIGCYTGLTGIAHSFSGIPQYRPVFNRIGAVIAIVFGTILIFWGFQELLFSK
;
A
#
# COMPACT_ATOMS: atom_id res chain seq x y z
N MET A 1 -39.61 21.36 -10.50
CA MET A 1 -39.55 19.95 -10.92
C MET A 1 -38.35 19.35 -10.20
N ARG A 2 -38.57 18.53 -9.16
CA ARG A 2 -37.46 17.91 -8.40
C ARG A 2 -36.86 16.80 -9.25
N LEU A 3 -35.57 16.89 -9.57
CA LEU A 3 -34.80 15.75 -10.08
C LEU A 3 -34.85 14.67 -9.02
N MET A 4 -35.64 13.62 -9.25
CA MET A 4 -35.47 12.36 -8.53
C MET A 4 -34.12 11.80 -8.97
N THR A 5 -33.11 11.90 -8.13
CA THR A 5 -31.89 11.12 -8.27
C THR A 5 -32.30 9.65 -8.10
N GLU A 6 -32.43 8.93 -9.21
CA GLU A 6 -32.55 7.48 -9.20
C GLU A 6 -31.23 6.92 -8.69
N TYR A 7 -31.22 6.54 -7.42
CA TYR A 7 -30.10 5.85 -6.81
C TYR A 7 -30.02 4.41 -7.35
N PRO A 8 -28.82 3.87 -7.59
CA PRO A 8 -28.61 2.64 -8.37
C PRO A 8 -29.23 1.37 -7.78
N VAL A 9 -29.56 1.31 -6.48
CA VAL A 9 -30.15 0.11 -5.85
C VAL A 9 -31.67 0.22 -5.75
N ALA A 10 -32.41 -0.40 -6.68
CA ALA A 10 -33.88 -0.41 -6.69
C ALA A 10 -34.53 -1.33 -5.64
N GLU A 11 -33.74 -2.10 -4.89
CA GLU A 11 -34.23 -3.01 -3.84
C GLU A 11 -34.89 -2.23 -2.68
N ASN A 12 -35.84 -2.86 -1.98
CA ASN A 12 -36.67 -2.20 -0.97
C ASN A 12 -35.87 -1.87 0.31
N ARG A 13 -35.08 -0.79 0.24
CA ARG A 13 -34.06 -0.39 1.24
C ARG A 13 -34.53 -0.42 2.68
N LYS A 14 -35.80 -0.06 2.90
CA LYS A 14 -36.43 0.03 4.22
C LYS A 14 -36.81 -1.33 4.82
N ALA A 15 -36.91 -2.37 4.00
CA ALA A 15 -37.30 -3.72 4.40
C ALA A 15 -36.09 -4.67 4.56
N THR A 16 -34.89 -4.20 4.26
CA THR A 16 -33.67 -5.00 4.28
C THR A 16 -32.80 -4.65 5.49
N GLU A 17 -32.15 -5.65 6.04
CA GLU A 17 -31.08 -5.52 7.02
C GLU A 17 -29.71 -5.31 6.36
N TRP A 18 -28.91 -4.43 6.95
CA TRP A 18 -27.62 -3.99 6.44
C TRP A 18 -26.54 -4.10 7.50
N ARG A 19 -25.29 -4.28 7.09
CA ARG A 19 -24.13 -4.29 7.97
C ARG A 19 -23.09 -3.32 7.44
N PHE A 20 -22.27 -2.74 8.28
CA PHE A 20 -21.12 -1.94 7.83
C PHE A 20 -19.90 -2.22 8.69
N ASP A 21 -18.73 -2.02 8.13
CA ASP A 21 -17.47 -2.18 8.86
C ASP A 21 -17.21 -0.92 9.70
N ASP A 22 -17.37 -1.04 11.02
CA ASP A 22 -17.00 -0.01 11.98
C ASP A 22 -15.64 -0.38 12.59
N GLN A 23 -14.58 0.30 12.16
CA GLN A 23 -13.22 0.16 12.70
C GLN A 23 -12.61 -1.27 12.62
N GLY A 24 -13.03 -2.09 11.66
CA GLY A 24 -12.54 -3.46 11.47
C GLY A 24 -13.41 -4.53 12.11
N LEU A 25 -14.58 -4.16 12.64
CA LEU A 25 -15.61 -5.04 13.14
C LEU A 25 -16.88 -4.86 12.32
N LEU A 26 -17.37 -5.97 11.74
CA LEU A 26 -18.62 -5.97 11.01
C LEU A 26 -19.78 -5.78 11.99
N ALA A 27 -20.35 -4.57 12.00
CA ALA A 27 -21.45 -4.17 12.88
C ALA A 27 -22.81 -4.36 12.17
N GLY A 28 -23.83 -4.76 12.93
CA GLY A 28 -25.21 -4.97 12.47
C GLY A 28 -25.77 -6.36 12.80
N PRO A 29 -26.96 -6.71 12.28
CA PRO A 29 -27.74 -6.00 11.26
C PRO A 29 -28.39 -4.70 11.74
N TYR A 30 -28.50 -3.72 10.84
CA TYR A 30 -29.16 -2.43 11.01
C TYR A 30 -30.21 -2.23 9.93
N SER A 31 -31.32 -1.60 10.29
CA SER A 31 -32.30 -1.07 9.36
C SER A 31 -31.77 0.18 8.65
N TYR A 32 -32.39 0.53 7.53
CA TYR A 32 -32.03 1.75 6.78
C TYR A 32 -32.14 3.03 7.62
N ASN A 33 -33.12 3.11 8.52
CA ASN A 33 -33.29 4.29 9.37
C ASN A 33 -32.16 4.39 10.41
N GLU A 34 -31.75 3.26 11.00
CA GLU A 34 -30.62 3.24 11.93
C GLU A 34 -29.32 3.64 11.21
N LEU A 35 -29.10 3.19 9.98
CA LEU A 35 -27.96 3.65 9.19
C LEU A 35 -28.00 5.17 8.92
N MET A 36 -29.18 5.76 8.74
CA MET A 36 -29.31 7.21 8.60
C MET A 36 -28.90 7.94 9.89
N ASP A 37 -29.27 7.41 11.05
CA ASP A 37 -28.84 7.98 12.34
C ASP A 37 -27.30 7.93 12.48
N TYR A 38 -26.66 6.84 12.03
CA TYR A 38 -25.19 6.73 12.00
C TYR A 38 -24.52 7.69 11.01
N VAL A 39 -25.20 8.03 9.91
CA VAL A 39 -24.76 9.08 8.98
C VAL A 39 -24.84 10.46 9.65
N GLU A 40 -25.94 10.78 10.33
CA GLU A 40 -26.11 12.05 11.04
C GLU A 40 -25.08 12.23 12.18
N LEU A 41 -24.72 11.13 12.84
CA LEU A 41 -23.68 11.09 13.86
C LEU A 41 -22.25 11.11 13.29
N GLY A 42 -22.10 11.06 11.96
CA GLY A 42 -20.80 11.14 11.27
C GLY A 42 -19.97 9.85 11.32
N TYR A 43 -20.56 8.72 11.71
CA TYR A 43 -19.89 7.41 11.72
C TYR A 43 -19.80 6.79 10.32
N ILE A 44 -20.75 7.11 9.45
CA ILE A 44 -20.79 6.61 8.06
C ILE A 44 -20.44 7.78 7.14
N GLN A 45 -19.55 7.54 6.18
CA GLN A 45 -19.19 8.45 5.09
C GLN A 45 -19.78 7.93 3.77
N PRO A 46 -19.92 8.76 2.71
CA PRO A 46 -20.51 8.33 1.44
C PRO A 46 -19.88 7.06 0.85
N GLU A 47 -18.56 6.91 0.98
CA GLU A 47 -17.77 5.81 0.43
C GLU A 47 -17.72 4.58 1.35
N THR A 48 -18.30 4.65 2.54
CA THR A 48 -18.32 3.53 3.50
C THR A 48 -18.98 2.30 2.87
N GLU A 49 -18.33 1.14 3.00
CA GLU A 49 -18.87 -0.14 2.51
C GLU A 49 -20.02 -0.61 3.41
N ILE A 50 -21.19 -0.79 2.80
CA ILE A 50 -22.38 -1.35 3.40
C ILE A 50 -22.66 -2.72 2.76
N ILE A 51 -22.82 -3.74 3.60
CA ILE A 51 -23.09 -5.11 3.21
C ILE A 51 -24.58 -5.40 3.38
N HIS A 52 -25.21 -5.81 2.29
CA HIS A 52 -26.59 -6.29 2.24
C HIS A 52 -26.73 -7.66 2.92
N GLU A 53 -27.92 -8.00 3.41
CA GLU A 53 -28.23 -9.32 4.00
C GLU A 53 -27.80 -10.51 3.12
N THR A 54 -27.84 -10.36 1.79
CA THR A 54 -27.41 -11.39 0.83
C THR A 54 -25.88 -11.48 0.67
N GLY A 55 -25.11 -10.70 1.41
CA GLY A 55 -23.64 -10.60 1.31
C GLY A 55 -23.13 -9.71 0.16
N ARG A 56 -24.01 -9.03 -0.57
CA ARG A 56 -23.62 -8.06 -1.62
C ARG A 56 -23.10 -6.78 -0.97
N LYS A 57 -22.03 -6.23 -1.53
CA LYS A 57 -21.38 -5.02 -1.02
C LYS A 57 -21.77 -3.82 -1.88
N TYR A 58 -22.09 -2.73 -1.23
CA TYR A 58 -22.45 -1.44 -1.83
C TYR A 58 -21.74 -0.33 -1.08
N GLN A 59 -21.59 0.84 -1.69
CA GLN A 59 -21.18 2.06 -0.98
C GLN A 59 -22.41 2.75 -0.37
N ALA A 60 -22.23 3.47 0.74
CA ALA A 60 -23.33 4.13 1.45
C ALA A 60 -24.13 5.10 0.56
N PHE A 61 -23.47 5.82 -0.36
CA PHE A 61 -24.19 6.67 -1.32
C PHE A 61 -25.00 5.88 -2.35
N GLU A 62 -24.58 4.67 -2.74
CA GLU A 62 -25.27 3.85 -3.75
C GLU A 62 -26.64 3.38 -3.26
N ILE A 63 -26.74 3.13 -1.96
CA ILE A 63 -28.00 2.81 -1.28
C ILE A 63 -28.78 4.07 -0.88
N GLY A 64 -28.30 5.27 -1.20
CA GLY A 64 -28.99 6.54 -1.03
C GLY A 64 -29.03 7.10 0.39
N LEU A 65 -28.09 6.68 1.25
CA LEU A 65 -27.91 7.29 2.57
C LEU A 65 -27.49 8.77 2.50
N PHE A 66 -26.94 9.21 1.37
CA PHE A 66 -26.48 10.59 1.15
C PHE A 66 -27.25 11.26 0.02
N PRO A 67 -28.44 11.80 0.28
CA PRO A 67 -29.25 12.39 -0.76
C PRO A 67 -28.64 13.71 -1.26
N GLY A 68 -28.20 13.70 -2.53
CA GLY A 68 -27.54 14.84 -3.16
C GLY A 68 -26.02 14.74 -3.25
N PHE A 69 -25.43 13.65 -2.72
CA PHE A 69 -24.03 13.34 -2.98
C PHE A 69 -23.89 12.86 -4.44
N VAL A 70 -23.14 13.63 -5.22
CA VAL A 70 -22.69 13.22 -6.56
C VAL A 70 -21.26 12.74 -6.35
N PRO A 71 -20.97 11.43 -6.52
CA PRO A 71 -19.59 10.96 -6.43
C PRO A 71 -18.75 11.75 -7.42
N GLU A 72 -17.64 12.28 -6.93
CA GLU A 72 -16.67 12.97 -7.77
C GLU A 72 -16.24 11.98 -8.86
N LYS A 73 -16.58 12.28 -10.12
CA LYS A 73 -16.07 11.50 -11.24
C LYS A 73 -14.57 11.70 -11.21
N ILE A 74 -13.84 10.72 -10.67
CA ILE A 74 -12.39 10.68 -10.77
C ILE A 74 -12.12 10.70 -12.27
N ASP A 75 -11.61 11.82 -12.77
CA ASP A 75 -11.16 11.91 -14.15
C ASP A 75 -10.07 10.83 -14.30
N PRO A 76 -10.13 9.93 -15.29
CA PRO A 76 -9.06 8.94 -15.47
C PRO A 76 -7.67 9.62 -15.59
N ALA A 77 -7.63 10.90 -15.97
CA ALA A 77 -6.41 11.72 -15.93
C ALA A 77 -5.92 12.06 -14.50
N GLU A 78 -6.82 12.20 -13.52
CA GLU A 78 -6.47 12.38 -12.10
C GLU A 78 -5.98 11.09 -11.46
N GLU A 79 -6.56 9.94 -11.82
CA GLU A 79 -6.03 8.64 -11.40
C GLU A 79 -4.60 8.44 -11.92
N TYR A 80 -4.33 8.82 -13.19
CA TYR A 80 -2.98 8.80 -13.77
C TYR A 80 -2.02 9.83 -13.14
N ARG A 81 -2.51 11.00 -12.71
CA ARG A 81 -1.71 11.99 -11.95
C ARG A 81 -1.40 11.55 -10.51
N ASN A 82 -2.32 10.85 -9.87
CA ASN A 82 -2.18 10.33 -8.51
C ASN A 82 -1.47 8.97 -8.46
N THR A 83 -1.32 8.29 -9.60
CA THR A 83 -0.42 7.14 -9.72
C THR A 83 1.00 7.68 -9.61
N VAL A 84 1.65 7.42 -8.47
CA VAL A 84 3.06 7.80 -8.27
C VAL A 84 3.88 7.14 -9.36
N ILE A 85 4.31 7.94 -10.34
CA ILE A 85 5.23 7.49 -11.37
C ILE A 85 6.47 7.00 -10.64
N PRO A 86 6.91 5.74 -10.83
CA PRO A 86 8.13 5.26 -10.20
C PRO A 86 9.25 6.21 -10.59
N LEU A 87 9.92 6.79 -9.59
CA LEU A 87 11.01 7.74 -9.83
C LEU A 87 12.03 7.11 -10.80
N PRO A 88 12.59 7.90 -11.73
CA PRO A 88 13.62 7.41 -12.63
C PRO A 88 14.76 6.80 -11.80
N GLY A 89 15.03 5.50 -11.98
CA GLY A 89 16.08 4.78 -11.26
C GLY A 89 15.60 3.65 -10.34
N TRP A 90 14.30 3.50 -10.06
CA TRP A 90 13.79 2.36 -9.27
C TRP A 90 14.14 1.00 -9.91
N ASN A 91 13.93 0.88 -11.21
CA ASN A 91 14.26 -0.33 -11.97
C ASN A 91 15.78 -0.59 -11.99
N PHE A 92 16.58 0.47 -11.93
CA PHE A 92 18.04 0.34 -11.85
C PHE A 92 18.46 -0.18 -10.47
N LEU A 93 17.92 0.39 -9.39
CA LEU A 93 18.20 -0.05 -8.02
C LEU A 93 17.76 -1.50 -7.78
N SER A 94 16.57 -1.89 -8.26
CA SER A 94 16.11 -3.27 -8.14
C SER A 94 16.98 -4.24 -8.94
N ALA A 95 17.41 -3.86 -10.14
CA ALA A 95 18.38 -4.64 -10.92
C ALA A 95 19.72 -4.81 -10.18
N VAL A 96 20.23 -3.76 -9.53
CA VAL A 96 21.46 -3.85 -8.71
C VAL A 96 21.30 -4.83 -7.55
N VAL A 97 20.16 -4.81 -6.86
CA VAL A 97 19.88 -5.77 -5.78
C VAL A 97 19.77 -7.21 -6.29
N VAL A 98 19.13 -7.42 -7.45
CA VAL A 98 19.07 -8.75 -8.09
C VAL A 98 20.46 -9.25 -8.46
N LEU A 99 21.28 -8.39 -9.08
CA LEU A 99 22.68 -8.71 -9.43
C LEU A 99 23.52 -9.04 -8.19
N PHE A 100 23.31 -8.33 -7.09
CA PHE A 100 23.92 -8.65 -5.80
C PHE A 100 23.55 -10.07 -5.33
N PHE A 101 22.26 -10.43 -5.31
CA PHE A 101 21.86 -11.79 -4.92
C PHE A 101 22.42 -12.88 -5.85
N ILE A 102 22.49 -12.60 -7.15
CA ILE A 102 23.15 -13.48 -8.12
C ILE A 102 24.63 -13.64 -7.78
N SER A 103 25.33 -12.55 -7.46
CA SER A 103 26.75 -12.60 -7.08
C SER A 103 27.01 -13.44 -5.84
N ILE A 104 26.12 -13.39 -4.82
CA ILE A 104 26.20 -14.28 -3.64
C ILE A 104 26.06 -15.74 -4.05
N LYS A 105 25.05 -16.06 -4.89
CA LYS A 105 24.85 -17.43 -5.38
C LYS A 105 26.06 -17.96 -6.15
N ILE A 106 26.68 -17.11 -6.97
CA ILE A 106 27.86 -17.47 -7.75
C ILE A 106 29.06 -17.66 -6.80
N ALA A 107 29.29 -16.75 -5.85
CA ALA A 107 30.39 -16.86 -4.88
C ALA A 107 30.33 -18.16 -4.07
N ARG A 108 29.13 -18.62 -3.69
CA ARG A 108 28.92 -19.92 -3.01
C ARG A 108 29.32 -21.13 -3.84
N ARG A 109 29.45 -21.01 -5.16
CA ARG A 109 29.79 -22.10 -6.08
C ARG A 109 31.29 -22.22 -6.32
N PHE A 110 32.08 -21.19 -5.99
CA PHE A 110 33.52 -21.16 -6.20
C PHE A 110 34.30 -21.37 -4.88
N PRO A 111 35.52 -21.95 -4.95
CA PRO A 111 36.38 -22.08 -3.78
C PRO A 111 36.76 -20.71 -3.20
N LYS A 112 37.03 -20.66 -1.88
CA LYS A 112 37.33 -19.41 -1.14
C LYS A 112 38.52 -18.63 -1.68
N ASP A 113 39.46 -19.31 -2.33
CA ASP A 113 40.69 -18.70 -2.87
C ASP A 113 40.51 -18.15 -4.29
N HIS A 114 39.31 -18.27 -4.86
CA HIS A 114 39.03 -17.77 -6.19
C HIS A 114 38.88 -16.24 -6.16
N TRP A 115 39.46 -15.53 -7.14
CA TRP A 115 39.40 -14.06 -7.24
C TRP A 115 37.98 -13.49 -7.16
N PHE A 116 36.97 -14.27 -7.54
CA PHE A 116 35.55 -13.91 -7.45
C PHE A 116 35.07 -13.68 -6.00
N VAL A 117 35.68 -14.35 -5.02
CA VAL A 117 35.40 -14.18 -3.59
C VAL A 117 35.94 -12.83 -3.10
N ALA A 118 37.05 -12.33 -3.66
CA ALA A 118 37.56 -10.99 -3.36
C ALA A 118 36.63 -9.86 -3.85
N VAL A 119 35.76 -10.12 -4.82
CA VAL A 119 34.75 -9.17 -5.33
C VAL A 119 33.49 -9.13 -4.46
N MET A 120 33.27 -10.18 -3.65
CA MET A 120 32.10 -10.33 -2.79
C MET A 120 31.85 -9.16 -1.84
N PRO A 121 32.85 -8.62 -1.09
CA PRO A 121 32.60 -7.51 -0.18
C PRO A 121 32.21 -6.21 -0.90
N PHE A 122 32.75 -5.95 -2.09
CA PHE A 122 32.33 -4.81 -2.91
C PHE A 122 30.88 -4.96 -3.36
N SER A 123 30.49 -6.17 -3.75
CA SER A 123 29.10 -6.47 -4.11
C SER A 123 28.15 -6.30 -2.92
N MET A 124 28.55 -6.72 -1.71
CA MET A 124 27.80 -6.49 -0.47
C MET A 124 27.59 -5.01 -0.18
N ILE A 125 28.63 -4.20 -0.32
CA ILE A 125 28.55 -2.75 -0.10
C ILE A 125 27.60 -2.10 -1.13
N ILE A 126 27.78 -2.39 -2.42
CA ILE A 126 26.96 -1.80 -3.49
C ILE A 126 25.50 -2.25 -3.38
N GLY A 127 25.25 -3.54 -3.17
CA GLY A 127 23.91 -4.09 -2.97
C GLY A 127 23.25 -3.57 -1.70
N GLY A 128 24.02 -3.41 -0.62
CA GLY A 128 23.56 -2.82 0.63
C GLY A 128 23.14 -1.35 0.46
N PHE A 129 23.92 -0.53 -0.24
CA PHE A 129 23.54 0.84 -0.58
C PHE A 129 22.26 0.89 -1.41
N ALA A 130 22.11 0.01 -2.40
CA ALA A 130 20.89 -0.07 -3.20
C ALA A 130 19.66 -0.41 -2.34
N LEU A 131 19.77 -1.34 -1.39
CA LEU A 131 18.71 -1.67 -0.45
C LEU A 131 18.34 -0.51 0.50
N VAL A 132 19.33 0.22 1.01
CA VAL A 132 19.06 1.42 1.83
C VAL A 132 18.31 2.48 1.02
N LEU A 133 18.72 2.74 -0.22
CA LEU A 133 18.05 3.71 -1.10
C LEU A 133 16.61 3.28 -1.43
N ILE A 134 16.39 1.99 -1.70
CA ILE A 134 15.06 1.39 -1.89
C ILE A 134 14.20 1.59 -0.64
N GLY A 135 14.75 1.35 0.54
CA GLY A 135 14.05 1.53 1.81
C GLY A 135 13.69 3.00 2.07
N CYS A 136 14.63 3.92 1.88
CA CYS A 136 14.36 5.37 1.99
C CYS A 136 13.25 5.81 1.03
N TYR A 137 13.26 5.34 -0.22
CA TYR A 137 12.20 5.62 -1.19
C TYR A 137 10.85 5.08 -0.74
N THR A 138 10.80 3.81 -0.34
CA THR A 138 9.56 3.15 0.10
C THR A 138 8.98 3.82 1.34
N GLY A 139 9.85 4.33 2.22
CA GLY A 139 9.47 5.12 3.38
C GLY A 139 8.88 6.47 2.97
N LEU A 140 9.54 7.21 2.08
CA LEU A 140 9.08 8.51 1.59
C LEU A 140 7.76 8.41 0.82
N THR A 141 7.58 7.41 -0.04
CA THR A 141 6.33 7.17 -0.76
C THR A 141 5.21 6.73 0.18
N GLY A 142 5.51 5.87 1.16
CA GLY A 142 4.56 5.50 2.21
C GLY A 142 4.13 6.68 3.10
N ILE A 143 5.00 7.68 3.29
CA ILE A 143 4.65 8.94 3.97
C ILE A 143 3.80 9.83 3.06
N ALA A 144 4.16 9.99 1.79
CA ALA A 144 3.41 10.79 0.83
C ALA A 144 1.96 10.30 0.66
N HIS A 145 1.73 8.99 0.56
CA HIS A 145 0.39 8.40 0.50
C HIS A 145 -0.43 8.58 1.79
N SER A 146 0.23 8.74 2.94
CA SER A 146 -0.43 9.04 4.22
C SER A 146 -0.98 10.46 4.27
N PHE A 147 -0.43 11.40 3.50
CA PHE A 147 -0.91 12.78 3.41
C PHE A 147 -1.99 12.95 2.34
N SER A 148 -2.01 12.11 1.31
CA SER A 148 -3.00 12.17 0.22
C SER A 148 -4.31 11.43 0.51
N GLY A 149 -4.47 10.84 1.70
CA GLY A 149 -5.74 10.24 2.15
C GLY A 149 -6.20 8.99 1.39
N ILE A 150 -5.33 8.34 0.62
CA ILE A 150 -5.71 7.17 -0.21
C ILE A 150 -5.68 5.89 0.66
N PRO A 151 -6.84 5.28 1.01
CA PRO A 151 -6.90 4.18 1.98
C PRO A 151 -6.29 2.86 1.46
N GLN A 152 -6.23 2.69 0.14
CA GLN A 152 -5.72 1.47 -0.51
C GLN A 152 -4.21 1.27 -0.31
N TYR A 153 -3.45 2.34 0.00
CA TYR A 153 -2.04 2.26 0.32
C TYR A 153 -1.84 2.36 1.82
N ARG A 154 -2.16 1.28 2.56
CA ARG A 154 -1.95 1.25 4.01
C ARG A 154 -0.51 1.66 4.34
N PRO A 155 -0.28 2.82 4.99
CA PRO A 155 1.06 3.38 5.15
C PRO A 155 1.96 2.51 6.03
N VAL A 156 1.37 1.62 6.84
CA VAL A 156 2.09 0.72 7.75
C VAL A 156 2.94 -0.30 7.01
N PHE A 157 2.45 -0.90 5.91
CA PHE A 157 3.21 -1.92 5.18
C PHE A 157 4.44 -1.33 4.48
N ASN A 158 4.29 -0.16 3.86
CA ASN A 158 5.41 0.52 3.22
C ASN A 158 6.44 1.02 4.24
N ARG A 159 5.99 1.50 5.41
CA ARG A 159 6.90 1.90 6.51
C ARG A 159 7.67 0.72 7.09
N ILE A 160 7.02 -0.42 7.33
CA ILE A 160 7.70 -1.62 7.83
C ILE A 160 8.67 -2.17 6.77
N GLY A 161 8.24 -2.26 5.51
CA GLY A 161 9.09 -2.70 4.40
C GLY A 161 10.31 -1.81 4.21
N ALA A 162 10.15 -0.49 4.35
CA ALA A 162 11.23 0.49 4.32
C ALA A 162 12.26 0.26 5.43
N VAL A 163 11.81 0.08 6.67
CA VAL A 163 12.69 -0.18 7.82
C VAL A 163 13.46 -1.48 7.63
N ILE A 164 12.78 -2.55 7.19
CA ILE A 164 13.41 -3.84 6.92
C ILE A 164 14.51 -3.68 5.86
N ALA A 165 14.20 -3.03 4.73
CA ALA A 165 15.17 -2.83 3.65
C ALA A 165 16.39 -2.01 4.10
N ILE A 166 16.19 -0.95 4.89
CA ILE A 166 17.28 -0.15 5.46
C ILE A 166 18.13 -0.99 6.41
N VAL A 167 17.53 -1.74 7.33
CA VAL A 167 18.26 -2.56 8.29
C VAL A 167 19.12 -3.60 7.58
N PHE A 168 18.54 -4.35 6.64
CA PHE A 168 19.30 -5.34 5.86
C PHE A 168 20.41 -4.69 5.03
N GLY A 169 20.13 -3.56 4.39
CA GLY A 169 21.13 -2.82 3.62
C GLY A 169 22.31 -2.37 4.49
N THR A 170 22.04 -1.84 5.68
CA THR A 170 23.07 -1.39 6.63
C THR A 170 23.93 -2.55 7.14
N ILE A 171 23.32 -3.71 7.44
CA ILE A 171 24.04 -4.92 7.84
C ILE A 171 24.99 -5.39 6.73
N LEU A 172 24.54 -5.38 5.48
CA LEU A 172 25.37 -5.78 4.34
C LEU A 172 26.54 -4.83 4.11
N ILE A 173 26.32 -3.52 4.23
CA ILE A 173 27.40 -2.52 4.16
C ILE A 173 28.42 -2.78 5.26
N PHE A 174 27.95 -2.96 6.51
CA PHE A 174 28.83 -3.22 7.65
C PHE A 174 29.66 -4.49 7.45
N TRP A 175 29.04 -5.60 7.06
CA TRP A 175 29.76 -6.86 6.80
C TRP A 175 30.74 -6.75 5.62
N GLY A 176 30.36 -6.09 4.52
CA GLY A 176 31.28 -5.89 3.40
C GLY A 176 32.52 -5.07 3.80
N PHE A 177 32.36 -4.04 4.64
CA PHE A 177 33.50 -3.30 5.19
C PHE A 177 34.32 -4.13 6.19
N GLN A 178 33.68 -4.94 7.03
CA GLN A 178 34.38 -5.83 7.97
C GLN A 178 35.26 -6.84 7.23
N GLU A 179 34.74 -7.49 6.18
CA GLU A 179 35.53 -8.38 5.34
C GLU A 179 36.71 -7.64 4.69
N LEU A 180 36.52 -6.43 4.14
CA LEU A 180 37.63 -5.67 3.53
C LEU A 180 38.71 -5.24 4.54
N LEU A 181 38.31 -4.87 5.76
CA LEU A 181 39.23 -4.30 6.75
C LEU A 181 39.95 -5.37 7.58
N PHE A 182 39.31 -6.52 7.79
CA PHE A 182 39.78 -7.55 8.73
C PHE A 182 40.02 -8.92 8.11
N SER A 183 39.70 -9.14 6.83
CA SER A 183 40.13 -10.35 6.12
C SER A 183 41.63 -10.26 5.79
N LYS A 184 42.45 -10.70 6.74
CA LYS A 184 43.85 -11.07 6.52
C LYS A 184 43.98 -12.58 6.47
#